data_AF-A0A914A2Q8-F1
#
_entry.id   AF-A0A914A2Q8-F1
#
_cell.length_a   1.000
_cell.length_b   1.000
_cell.length_c   1.000
_cell.angle_alpha   90.00
_cell.angle_beta   90.00
_cell.angle_gamma   90.00
#
_symmetry.space_group_name_H-M   'P 1'
#
loop_
_entity.id
_entity.type
_entity.pdbx_description
1 polymer ?
#
loop_
_entity_poly.entity_id
_entity_poly.type
_entity_poly.pdbx_seq_one_letter_code
_entity_poly.pdbx_strand_id
1 'polypeptide(L)'
;MAFKSEFFAIVVAVLSMRALSDSDFCPSRSPVKSSCPPEWQLWGNACYRITPSKHTWDDAKTACQGMGGKMAAPRSLEEMNFMAELARKEDGEYYAWIACNDRDVEGTWECDGQEGGEPFLVWADGQPNSWKGNQDCVAITARHNHRMNDGRCDASNRAFCVRQAACTHLPTQPRQYCVSTDTHGRILVSTCLLDHNIREFITEGVVACGSACAKEPGCRSFNIKKTEDGKKICQLNNSTSSEDKDKFQKTDYFCMYSEVCLG
;
A
#
# COMPACT_ATOMS: atom_id res chain seq x y z
N MET A 1 -34.36 -50.39 -4.28
CA MET A 1 -34.67 -49.22 -3.43
C MET A 1 -33.55 -48.21 -3.65
N ALA A 2 -33.80 -47.18 -4.45
CA ALA A 2 -32.81 -46.18 -4.79
C ALA A 2 -32.97 -44.98 -3.83
N PHE A 3 -31.92 -44.67 -3.07
CA PHE A 3 -31.78 -43.41 -2.36
C PHE A 3 -31.79 -42.29 -3.41
N LYS A 4 -32.88 -41.53 -3.48
CA LYS A 4 -32.91 -40.31 -4.28
C LYS A 4 -32.21 -39.23 -3.48
N SER A 5 -31.02 -38.86 -3.98
CA SER A 5 -30.30 -37.63 -3.64
C SER A 5 -31.24 -36.44 -3.82
N GLU A 6 -31.72 -35.89 -2.70
CA GLU A 6 -32.42 -34.61 -2.70
C GLU A 6 -31.34 -33.51 -2.75
N PHE A 7 -31.21 -32.92 -3.93
CA PHE A 7 -30.42 -31.72 -4.15
C PHE A 7 -30.95 -30.60 -3.23
N PHE A 8 -30.24 -30.30 -2.15
CA PHE A 8 -30.43 -29.10 -1.36
C PHE A 8 -30.05 -27.88 -2.22
N ALA A 9 -31.04 -27.28 -2.88
CA ALA A 9 -30.90 -25.95 -3.44
C ALA A 9 -30.88 -24.95 -2.27
N ILE A 10 -29.69 -24.57 -1.82
CA ILE A 10 -29.50 -23.48 -0.85
C ILE A 10 -29.78 -22.18 -1.58
N VAL A 11 -30.91 -21.54 -1.26
CA VAL A 11 -31.23 -20.19 -1.75
C VAL A 11 -30.66 -19.21 -0.75
N VAL A 12 -29.74 -18.37 -1.22
CA VAL A 12 -29.11 -17.29 -0.44
C VAL A 12 -30.08 -16.10 -0.40
N ALA A 13 -30.77 -15.87 0.71
CA ALA A 13 -31.67 -14.71 0.86
C ALA A 13 -30.89 -13.46 1.31
N VAL A 14 -31.13 -12.34 0.62
CA VAL A 14 -30.39 -11.07 0.72
C VAL A 14 -30.76 -10.29 1.99
N LEU A 15 -29.94 -10.38 3.03
CA LEU A 15 -29.78 -9.32 4.03
C LEU A 15 -28.39 -8.71 3.84
N SER A 16 -28.32 -7.66 3.02
CA SER A 16 -27.06 -7.02 2.65
C SER A 16 -26.54 -6.15 3.79
N MET A 17 -25.28 -6.33 4.19
CA MET A 17 -24.60 -5.46 5.16
C MET A 17 -23.24 -5.07 4.60
N ARG A 18 -22.96 -3.76 4.54
CA ARG A 18 -21.70 -3.21 4.02
C ARG A 18 -20.70 -3.06 5.15
N ALA A 19 -19.54 -3.69 5.03
CA ALA A 19 -18.40 -3.43 5.91
C ALA A 19 -17.56 -2.27 5.38
N LEU A 20 -17.22 -1.29 6.22
CA LEU A 20 -16.28 -0.21 5.90
C LEU A 20 -14.89 -0.53 6.45
N SER A 21 -13.86 -0.13 5.71
CA SER A 21 -12.46 -0.34 6.08
C SER A 21 -11.69 0.97 5.90
N ASP A 22 -11.46 1.69 7.00
CA ASP A 22 -10.50 2.78 7.06
C ASP A 22 -9.19 2.28 7.69
N SER A 23 -8.09 2.40 6.96
CA SER A 23 -6.74 2.58 7.50
C SER A 23 -5.75 2.92 6.37
N ASP A 24 -5.14 4.10 6.44
CA ASP A 24 -4.16 4.66 5.50
C ASP A 24 -2.74 4.08 5.65
N PHE A 25 -2.60 2.75 5.75
CA PHE A 25 -1.28 2.10 5.79
C PHE A 25 -1.28 0.91 4.85
N CYS A 26 -0.35 0.85 3.89
CA CYS A 26 -0.32 -0.20 2.86
C CYS A 26 0.43 -1.44 3.36
N PRO A 27 -0.23 -2.57 3.68
CA PRO A 27 0.43 -3.86 3.73
C PRO A 27 0.72 -4.36 2.30
N SER A 28 1.84 -5.05 2.14
CA SER A 28 2.47 -5.46 0.86
C SER A 28 1.74 -6.55 0.05
N ARG A 29 0.45 -6.83 0.26
CA ARG A 29 -0.18 -8.08 -0.23
C ARG A 29 -1.53 -7.96 -0.94
N SER A 30 -1.78 -6.85 -1.64
CA SER A 30 -2.86 -6.76 -2.64
C SER A 30 -2.38 -5.94 -3.84
N PRO A 31 -2.99 -6.06 -5.03
CA PRO A 31 -2.62 -5.22 -6.17
C PRO A 31 -3.08 -3.78 -5.89
N VAL A 32 -2.24 -3.04 -5.18
CA VAL A 32 -2.44 -1.63 -4.85
C VAL A 32 -2.24 -0.84 -6.14
N LYS A 33 -3.22 -0.02 -6.51
CA LYS A 33 -2.99 1.02 -7.51
C LYS A 33 -2.29 2.17 -6.80
N SER A 34 -0.98 2.27 -6.99
CA SER A 34 -0.20 3.44 -6.61
C SER A 34 -0.57 4.60 -7.54
N SER A 35 -0.88 5.75 -6.97
CA SER A 35 -1.22 6.96 -7.70
C SER A 35 -0.43 8.15 -7.17
N CYS A 36 -0.19 9.12 -8.06
CA CYS A 36 0.51 10.35 -7.74
C CYS A 36 -0.43 11.55 -7.86
N PRO A 37 -0.23 12.61 -7.04
CA PRO A 37 -0.93 13.86 -7.25
C PRO A 37 -0.66 14.45 -8.65
N PRO A 38 -1.49 15.38 -9.14
CA PRO A 38 -1.22 16.08 -10.39
C PRO A 38 0.20 16.66 -10.43
N GLU A 39 0.85 16.56 -11.60
CA GLU A 39 2.24 17.02 -11.85
C GLU A 39 3.34 16.21 -11.14
N TRP A 40 2.99 15.11 -10.45
CA TRP A 40 3.96 14.17 -9.91
C TRP A 40 3.97 12.88 -10.73
N GLN A 41 5.16 12.37 -11.04
CA GLN A 41 5.35 11.19 -11.86
C GLN A 41 5.67 9.97 -11.01
N LEU A 42 4.92 8.89 -11.24
CA LEU A 42 5.08 7.63 -10.53
C LEU A 42 6.32 6.87 -11.04
N TRP A 43 7.16 6.44 -10.11
CA TRP A 43 8.22 5.47 -10.35
C TRP A 43 8.34 4.54 -9.14
N GLY A 44 8.24 3.22 -9.38
CA GLY A 44 8.11 2.25 -8.31
C GLY A 44 6.90 2.57 -7.40
N ASN A 45 7.17 2.79 -6.12
CA ASN A 45 6.17 3.12 -5.10
C ASN A 45 6.26 4.59 -4.63
N ALA A 46 6.93 5.44 -5.40
CA ALA A 46 7.14 6.85 -5.08
C ALA A 46 6.74 7.76 -6.23
N CYS A 47 6.41 8.99 -5.87
CA CYS A 47 6.05 10.06 -6.77
C CYS A 47 7.16 11.09 -6.79
N TYR A 48 7.59 11.49 -7.98
CA TYR A 48 8.69 12.43 -8.18
C TYR A 48 8.22 13.67 -8.92
N ARG A 49 8.80 14.81 -8.58
CA ARG A 49 8.54 16.09 -9.23
C ARG A 49 9.78 16.96 -9.11
N ILE A 50 10.05 17.79 -10.11
CA ILE A 50 11.07 18.83 -10.01
C ILE A 50 10.44 20.14 -9.52
N THR A 51 11.10 20.89 -8.64
CA THR A 51 10.58 22.16 -8.12
C THR A 51 10.30 23.14 -9.28
N PRO A 52 9.21 23.90 -9.28
CA PRO A 52 8.91 24.83 -10.37
C PRO A 52 9.87 26.03 -10.42
N SER A 53 10.50 26.36 -9.29
CA SER A 53 11.43 27.49 -9.16
C SER A 53 12.82 27.01 -8.70
N LYS A 54 13.80 27.90 -8.86
CA LYS A 54 15.18 27.70 -8.43
C LYS A 54 15.36 28.15 -6.99
N HIS A 55 16.12 27.39 -6.22
CA HIS A 55 16.34 27.56 -4.78
C HIS A 55 17.80 27.26 -4.45
N THR A 56 18.31 27.82 -3.35
CA THR A 56 19.52 27.30 -2.71
C THR A 56 19.27 25.86 -2.27
N TRP A 57 20.32 25.10 -1.94
CA TRP A 57 20.16 23.70 -1.57
C TRP A 57 19.30 23.52 -0.29
N ASP A 58 19.47 24.40 0.70
CA ASP A 58 18.65 24.40 1.93
C ASP A 58 17.20 24.83 1.66
N ASP A 59 17.01 25.87 0.85
CA ASP A 59 15.67 26.32 0.45
C ASP A 59 14.94 25.26 -0.39
N ALA A 60 15.67 24.49 -1.19
CA ALA A 60 15.14 23.38 -1.98
C ALA A 60 14.60 22.26 -1.10
N LYS A 61 15.29 21.91 0.00
CA LYS A 61 14.76 20.96 1.00
C LYS A 61 13.40 21.45 1.53
N THR A 62 13.33 22.71 1.91
CA THR A 62 12.10 23.35 2.41
C THR A 62 11.01 23.41 1.34
N ALA A 63 11.35 23.71 0.09
CA ALA A 63 10.41 23.74 -1.02
C ALA A 63 9.78 22.35 -1.27
N CYS A 64 10.59 21.30 -1.29
CA CYS A 64 10.07 19.93 -1.44
C CYS A 64 9.16 19.51 -0.27
N GLN A 65 9.48 19.94 0.96
CA GLN A 65 8.60 19.76 2.13
C GLN A 65 7.27 20.48 1.97
N GLY A 66 7.28 21.74 1.52
CA GLY A 66 6.08 22.52 1.22
C GLY A 66 5.18 21.89 0.14
N MET A 67 5.77 21.09 -0.76
CA MET A 67 5.03 20.32 -1.78
C MET A 67 4.51 18.96 -1.27
N GLY A 68 4.67 18.66 0.03
CA GLY A 68 4.23 17.43 0.67
C GLY A 68 5.15 16.23 0.43
N GLY A 69 6.45 16.48 0.17
CA GLY A 69 7.48 15.47 -0.01
C GLY A 69 8.77 15.82 0.72
N LYS A 70 9.89 15.34 0.20
CA LYS A 70 11.25 15.73 0.61
C LYS A 70 12.14 15.79 -0.61
N MET A 71 13.31 16.41 -0.49
CA MET A 71 14.30 16.38 -1.58
C MET A 71 14.77 14.94 -1.81
N ALA A 72 14.91 14.55 -3.07
CA ALA A 72 15.18 13.18 -3.46
C ALA A 72 16.68 12.88 -3.44
N ALA A 73 17.06 11.68 -3.00
CA ALA A 73 18.38 11.10 -3.18
C ALA A 73 18.20 9.73 -3.87
N PRO A 74 18.67 9.53 -5.11
CA PRO A 74 18.50 8.27 -5.81
C PRO A 74 19.27 7.14 -5.12
N ARG A 75 18.74 5.91 -5.19
CA ARG A 75 19.35 4.69 -4.63
C ARG A 75 19.79 3.69 -5.70
N SER A 76 19.52 3.98 -6.97
CA SER A 76 19.95 3.15 -8.09
C SER A 76 20.14 3.97 -9.35
N LEU A 77 20.83 3.39 -10.33
CA LEU A 77 21.06 4.03 -11.62
C LEU A 77 19.75 4.21 -12.38
N GLU A 78 18.81 3.26 -12.27
CA GLU A 78 17.49 3.33 -12.89
C GLU A 78 16.64 4.46 -12.31
N GLU A 79 16.68 4.66 -10.98
CA GLU A 79 16.00 5.77 -10.31
C GLU A 79 16.57 7.12 -10.76
N MET A 80 17.91 7.24 -10.76
CA MET A 80 18.61 8.44 -11.19
C MET A 80 18.30 8.79 -12.66
N ASN A 81 18.30 7.79 -13.55
CA ASN A 81 17.95 7.97 -14.95
C ASN A 81 16.49 8.41 -15.12
N PHE A 82 15.55 7.83 -14.35
CA PHE A 82 14.16 8.28 -14.36
C PHE A 82 14.03 9.75 -13.93
N MET A 83 14.73 10.16 -12.87
CA MET A 83 14.76 11.56 -12.41
C MET A 83 15.33 12.48 -13.50
N ALA A 84 16.43 12.08 -14.14
CA ALA A 84 17.04 12.82 -15.24
C ALA A 84 16.08 13.00 -16.43
N GLU A 85 15.36 11.96 -16.81
CA GLU A 85 14.33 11.99 -17.86
C GLU A 85 13.18 12.94 -17.50
N LEU A 86 12.76 12.95 -16.23
CA LEU A 86 11.74 13.86 -15.72
C LEU A 86 12.18 15.33 -15.89
N ALA A 87 13.39 15.68 -15.46
CA ALA A 87 13.89 17.05 -15.59
C ALA A 87 14.09 17.46 -17.05
N ARG A 88 14.66 16.57 -17.89
CA ARG A 88 14.94 16.86 -19.29
C ARG A 88 13.68 17.21 -20.09
N LYS A 89 12.55 16.61 -19.75
CA LYS A 89 11.26 16.91 -20.41
C LYS A 89 10.79 18.34 -20.15
N GLU A 90 11.19 18.94 -19.03
CA GLU A 90 10.83 20.32 -18.68
C GLU A 90 11.92 21.33 -19.09
N ASP A 91 13.19 20.94 -18.97
CA ASP A 91 14.35 21.77 -19.28
C ASP A 91 15.50 20.91 -19.81
N GLY A 92 15.87 21.10 -21.08
CA GLY A 92 16.94 20.33 -21.73
C GLY A 92 18.34 20.61 -21.16
N GLU A 93 18.55 21.72 -20.47
CA GLU A 93 19.83 22.12 -19.88
C GLU A 93 19.84 22.05 -18.35
N TYR A 94 18.94 21.25 -17.76
CA TYR A 94 18.72 21.24 -16.33
C TYR A 94 19.99 21.02 -15.50
N TYR A 95 19.99 21.65 -14.33
CA TYR A 95 20.89 21.39 -13.21
C TYR A 95 20.02 21.40 -11.96
N ALA A 96 19.91 20.25 -11.29
CA ALA A 96 18.93 20.06 -10.24
C ALA A 96 19.52 19.39 -9.00
N TRP A 97 19.29 20.01 -7.84
CA TRP A 97 19.73 19.53 -6.55
C TRP A 97 19.12 18.17 -6.19
N ILE A 98 19.92 17.35 -5.52
CA ILE A 98 19.50 16.13 -4.82
C ILE A 98 19.91 16.23 -3.35
N ALA A 99 19.30 15.41 -2.50
CA ALA A 99 19.50 15.41 -1.06
C ALA A 99 20.81 14.73 -0.63
N CYS A 100 21.93 15.12 -1.25
CA CYS A 100 23.27 14.68 -0.90
C CYS A 100 24.22 15.88 -0.73
N ASN A 101 25.15 15.78 0.22
CA ASN A 101 26.11 16.83 0.57
C ASN A 101 27.30 16.27 1.38
N ASP A 102 28.39 17.00 1.51
CA ASP A 102 29.53 16.68 2.39
C ASP A 102 29.92 17.86 3.32
N ARG A 103 28.94 18.72 3.62
CA ARG A 103 29.13 19.97 4.42
C ARG A 103 29.66 19.74 5.84
N ASP A 104 29.40 18.57 6.42
CA ASP A 104 29.83 18.24 7.77
C ASP A 104 31.30 17.81 7.81
N VAL A 105 31.75 17.04 6.80
CA VAL A 105 33.13 16.56 6.67
C VAL A 105 33.47 16.47 5.18
N GLU A 106 34.32 17.38 4.68
CA GLU A 106 34.78 17.42 3.28
C GLU A 106 35.22 16.04 2.78
N GLY A 107 34.70 15.64 1.63
CA GLY A 107 34.98 14.34 1.01
C GLY A 107 34.21 13.16 1.60
N THR A 108 33.46 13.36 2.69
CA THR A 108 32.55 12.37 3.27
C THR A 108 31.11 12.75 2.94
N TRP A 109 30.63 12.18 1.84
CA TRP A 109 29.29 12.47 1.34
C TRP A 109 28.20 11.74 2.14
N GLU A 110 27.11 12.42 2.39
CA GLU A 110 25.92 11.90 3.05
C GLU A 110 24.68 12.20 2.20
N CYS A 111 23.76 11.24 2.14
CA CYS A 111 22.50 11.36 1.40
C CYS A 111 21.30 11.04 2.30
N ASP A 112 20.29 11.90 2.30
CA ASP A 112 19.09 11.74 3.13
C ASP A 112 18.39 10.39 2.86
N GLY A 113 18.17 9.59 3.91
CA GLY A 113 17.54 8.28 3.82
C GLY A 113 18.47 7.13 3.39
N GLN A 114 19.79 7.33 3.43
CA GLN A 114 20.82 6.31 3.22
C GLN A 114 21.79 6.22 4.41
N GLU A 115 21.33 6.61 5.60
CA GLU A 115 22.15 6.65 6.81
C GLU A 115 22.64 5.23 7.20
N GLY A 116 23.93 5.11 7.56
CA GLY A 116 24.54 3.84 7.97
C GLY A 116 25.00 2.93 6.84
N GLY A 117 24.97 3.39 5.58
CA GLY A 117 25.54 2.72 4.42
C GLY A 117 26.45 3.64 3.59
N GLU A 118 27.06 3.10 2.53
CA GLU A 118 27.75 3.91 1.53
C GLU A 118 26.71 4.65 0.66
N PRO A 119 26.81 5.98 0.50
CA PRO A 119 25.86 6.75 -0.29
C PRO A 119 25.92 6.35 -1.77
N PHE A 120 24.77 6.23 -2.42
CA PHE A 120 24.70 6.04 -3.86
C PHE A 120 25.12 7.33 -4.58
N LEU A 121 26.34 7.34 -5.13
CA LEU A 121 26.90 8.47 -5.86
C LEU A 121 27.44 8.02 -7.22
N VAL A 122 27.03 8.70 -8.28
CA VAL A 122 27.46 8.43 -9.65
C VAL A 122 28.00 9.72 -10.25
N TRP A 123 29.24 10.04 -9.89
CA TRP A 123 29.93 11.24 -10.35
C TRP A 123 30.12 11.27 -11.86
N ALA A 124 30.15 12.49 -12.40
CA ALA A 124 30.63 12.77 -13.73
C ALA A 124 32.16 12.61 -13.81
N ASP A 125 32.68 12.43 -15.02
CA ASP A 125 34.13 12.42 -15.23
C ASP A 125 34.74 13.74 -14.74
N GLY A 126 35.69 13.64 -13.81
CA GLY A 126 36.33 14.81 -13.19
C GLY A 126 35.56 15.44 -12.03
N GLN A 127 34.50 14.78 -11.52
CA GLN A 127 33.79 15.18 -10.30
C GLN A 127 33.93 14.13 -9.18
N PRO A 128 33.74 14.51 -7.90
CA PRO A 128 33.62 15.89 -7.43
C PRO A 128 34.97 16.61 -7.48
N ASN A 129 34.98 17.91 -7.77
CA ASN A 129 36.23 18.68 -7.92
C ASN A 129 36.42 19.78 -6.89
N SER A 130 35.44 19.98 -6.01
CA SER A 130 35.40 21.03 -4.99
C SER A 130 35.92 22.35 -5.56
N TRP A 131 35.30 22.85 -6.63
CA TRP A 131 35.81 24.01 -7.36
C TRP A 131 35.93 25.22 -6.43
N LYS A 132 37.18 25.66 -6.22
CA LYS A 132 37.58 26.71 -5.25
C LYS A 132 37.35 26.35 -3.77
N GLY A 133 37.19 25.06 -3.45
CA GLY A 133 37.06 24.53 -2.09
C GLY A 133 35.75 24.90 -1.39
N ASN A 134 34.63 24.93 -2.13
CA ASN A 134 33.33 25.38 -1.59
C ASN A 134 32.16 24.77 -2.40
N GLN A 135 32.25 23.50 -2.78
CA GLN A 135 31.18 22.83 -3.53
C GLN A 135 30.73 21.58 -2.77
N ASP A 136 29.81 21.79 -1.84
CA ASP A 136 29.54 20.76 -0.84
C ASP A 136 28.16 20.11 -1.05
N CYS A 137 27.46 20.44 -2.14
CA CYS A 137 26.08 20.02 -2.41
C CYS A 137 25.93 19.35 -3.77
N VAL A 138 25.20 18.25 -3.86
CA VAL A 138 25.16 17.45 -5.10
C VAL A 138 23.97 17.81 -5.99
N ALA A 139 24.23 17.92 -7.29
CA ALA A 139 23.21 18.03 -8.33
C ALA A 139 23.39 16.97 -9.43
N ILE A 140 22.28 16.64 -10.09
CA ILE A 140 22.27 15.93 -11.37
C ILE A 140 22.10 16.98 -12.48
N THR A 141 22.86 16.84 -13.57
CA THR A 141 22.82 17.83 -14.66
C THR A 141 22.89 17.23 -16.05
N ALA A 142 22.16 17.83 -16.99
CA ALA A 142 22.20 17.48 -18.41
C ALA A 142 23.61 17.60 -19.02
N ARG A 143 24.40 18.59 -18.57
CA ARG A 143 25.76 18.85 -19.09
C ARG A 143 26.74 17.71 -18.83
N HIS A 144 26.49 16.92 -17.80
CA HIS A 144 27.33 15.78 -17.42
C HIS A 144 26.67 14.45 -17.77
N ASN A 145 25.92 14.39 -18.87
CA ASN A 145 25.23 13.16 -19.30
C ASN A 145 24.38 12.56 -18.18
N HIS A 146 23.67 13.40 -17.43
CA HIS A 146 22.80 13.02 -16.32
C HIS A 146 23.54 12.42 -15.10
N ARG A 147 24.85 12.66 -14.99
CA ARG A 147 25.67 12.29 -13.82
C ARG A 147 25.73 13.42 -12.78
N MET A 148 26.28 13.07 -11.62
CA MET A 148 26.38 13.95 -10.46
C MET A 148 27.54 14.92 -10.57
N ASN A 149 27.32 16.12 -10.03
CA ASN A 149 28.28 17.19 -9.92
C ASN A 149 28.10 17.86 -8.56
N ASP A 150 29.19 18.17 -7.89
CA ASP A 150 29.24 18.96 -6.67
C ASP A 150 29.15 20.46 -7.01
N GLY A 151 28.29 21.16 -6.29
CA GLY A 151 27.89 22.53 -6.54
C GLY A 151 27.93 23.34 -5.26
N ARG A 152 28.06 24.66 -5.41
CA ARG A 152 27.96 25.55 -4.26
C ARG A 152 26.53 25.51 -3.73
N CYS A 153 26.36 25.20 -2.45
CA CYS A 153 25.04 25.07 -1.83
C CYS A 153 24.20 26.37 -1.90
N ASP A 154 24.86 27.53 -2.02
CA ASP A 154 24.24 28.85 -2.15
C ASP A 154 23.76 29.18 -3.58
N ALA A 155 24.08 28.33 -4.56
CA ALA A 155 23.62 28.53 -5.94
C ALA A 155 22.13 28.20 -6.09
N SER A 156 21.43 29.04 -6.86
CA SER A 156 19.99 28.87 -7.10
C SER A 156 19.74 27.90 -8.25
N ASN A 157 19.24 26.70 -7.94
CA ASN A 157 18.91 25.65 -8.91
C ASN A 157 17.56 24.99 -8.59
N ARG A 158 16.95 24.32 -9.58
CA ARG A 158 15.75 23.50 -9.31
C ARG A 158 16.17 22.28 -8.45
N ALA A 159 15.21 21.54 -7.90
CA ALA A 159 15.51 20.36 -7.10
C ALA A 159 14.55 19.21 -7.39
N PHE A 160 15.03 17.99 -7.28
CA PHE A 160 14.16 16.82 -7.33
C PHE A 160 13.50 16.59 -5.98
N CYS A 161 12.18 16.47 -5.99
CA CYS A 161 11.38 16.11 -4.84
C CYS A 161 10.83 14.70 -5.01
N VAL A 162 10.71 13.98 -3.90
CA VAL A 162 10.10 12.65 -3.81
C VAL A 162 9.06 12.63 -2.67
N ARG A 163 7.95 11.91 -2.89
CA ARG A 163 6.97 11.59 -1.85
C ARG A 163 6.45 10.18 -2.03
N GLN A 164 5.94 9.59 -0.95
CA GLN A 164 5.31 8.28 -1.02
C GLN A 164 4.09 8.33 -1.96
N ALA A 165 3.96 7.36 -2.86
CA ALA A 165 2.78 7.25 -3.70
C ALA A 165 1.55 6.90 -2.85
N ALA A 166 0.40 7.48 -3.19
CA ALA A 166 -0.85 7.14 -2.53
C ALA A 166 -1.28 5.75 -3.00
N CYS A 167 -1.37 4.81 -2.07
CA CYS A 167 -2.01 3.53 -2.30
C CYS A 167 -3.52 3.75 -2.31
N THR A 168 -4.14 3.85 -3.49
CA THR A 168 -5.56 3.52 -3.54
C THR A 168 -5.65 2.01 -3.48
N HIS A 169 -6.13 1.47 -2.36
CA HIS A 169 -6.82 0.20 -2.44
C HIS A 169 -7.84 0.40 -3.56
N LEU A 170 -7.76 -0.40 -4.62
CA LEU A 170 -8.91 -0.55 -5.52
C LEU A 170 -10.12 -0.69 -4.59
N PRO A 171 -11.23 0.04 -4.80
CA PRO A 171 -12.42 -0.18 -4.02
C PRO A 171 -12.74 -1.67 -4.17
N THR A 172 -12.37 -2.49 -3.20
CA THR A 172 -12.94 -3.82 -3.06
C THR A 172 -14.38 -3.48 -2.81
N GLN A 173 -15.25 -3.72 -3.81
CA GLN A 173 -16.68 -3.58 -3.60
C GLN A 173 -17.00 -4.17 -2.22
N PRO A 174 -17.77 -3.46 -1.38
CA PRO A 174 -18.03 -3.92 -0.02
C PRO A 174 -18.48 -5.38 -0.12
N ARG A 175 -17.68 -6.29 0.46
CA ARG A 175 -17.99 -7.73 0.40
C ARG A 175 -19.35 -7.89 1.06
N GLN A 176 -20.35 -8.21 0.26
CA GLN A 176 -21.69 -8.45 0.76
C GLN A 176 -21.70 -9.87 1.29
N TYR A 177 -21.86 -10.01 2.61
CA TYR A 177 -22.01 -11.31 3.24
C TYR A 177 -23.48 -11.66 3.37
N CYS A 178 -23.82 -12.89 3.04
CA CYS A 178 -25.14 -13.45 3.15
C CYS A 178 -25.15 -14.55 4.20
N VAL A 179 -26.21 -14.58 5.01
CA VAL A 179 -26.42 -15.62 6.03
C VAL A 179 -27.03 -16.86 5.38
N SER A 180 -26.61 -18.05 5.79
CA SER A 180 -27.19 -19.29 5.28
C SER A 180 -28.67 -19.43 5.63
N THR A 181 -29.50 -19.71 4.64
CA THR A 181 -30.95 -19.93 4.78
C THR A 181 -31.39 -21.27 4.19
N ASP A 182 -32.52 -21.78 4.64
CA ASP A 182 -33.20 -22.90 3.99
C ASP A 182 -33.88 -22.47 2.68
N THR A 183 -34.52 -23.43 2.00
CA THR A 183 -35.26 -23.20 0.74
C THR A 183 -36.41 -22.20 0.85
N HIS A 184 -36.84 -21.88 2.07
CA HIS A 184 -37.91 -20.92 2.35
C HIS A 184 -37.37 -19.57 2.85
N GLY A 185 -36.05 -19.36 2.81
CA GLY A 185 -35.42 -18.14 3.28
C GLY A 185 -35.32 -18.01 4.81
N ARG A 186 -35.53 -19.09 5.57
CA ARG A 186 -35.38 -19.09 7.03
C ARG A 186 -33.92 -19.30 7.40
N ILE A 187 -33.41 -18.46 8.30
CA ILE A 187 -32.01 -18.50 8.76
C ILE A 187 -31.71 -19.86 9.40
N LEU A 188 -30.61 -20.48 8.99
CA LEU A 188 -30.06 -21.67 9.64
C LEU A 188 -29.30 -21.25 10.90
N VAL A 189 -29.89 -21.48 12.07
CA VAL A 189 -29.35 -21.08 13.39
C VAL A 189 -28.57 -22.19 14.12
N SER A 190 -28.36 -23.33 13.46
CA SER A 190 -27.63 -24.48 13.98
C SER A 190 -26.84 -25.17 12.88
N THR A 191 -26.21 -24.39 11.99
CA THR A 191 -25.44 -24.92 10.87
C THR A 191 -24.20 -24.08 10.65
N CYS A 192 -23.04 -24.73 10.50
CA CYS A 192 -21.78 -24.03 10.31
C CYS A 192 -20.75 -24.79 9.50
N LEU A 193 -19.74 -24.07 9.04
CA LEU A 193 -18.57 -24.65 8.41
C LEU A 193 -17.54 -25.02 9.49
N LEU A 194 -17.20 -26.31 9.57
CA LEU A 194 -16.29 -26.87 10.57
C LEU A 194 -14.86 -27.02 10.01
N ASP A 195 -13.85 -27.09 10.88
CA ASP A 195 -12.44 -27.35 10.53
C ASP A 195 -11.74 -26.37 9.57
N HIS A 196 -12.32 -25.18 9.36
CA HIS A 196 -11.74 -24.13 8.52
C HIS A 196 -11.39 -22.84 9.27
N ASN A 197 -11.48 -22.86 10.61
CA ASN A 197 -11.26 -21.69 11.46
C ASN A 197 -9.80 -21.22 11.39
N ILE A 198 -9.60 -19.97 10.96
CA ILE A 198 -8.30 -19.30 10.93
C ILE A 198 -8.14 -18.27 12.04
N ARG A 199 -9.24 -17.78 12.60
CA ARG A 199 -9.23 -16.81 13.70
C ARG A 199 -10.56 -16.80 14.45
N GLU A 200 -10.48 -16.71 15.76
CA GLU A 200 -11.64 -16.65 16.65
C GLU A 200 -11.56 -15.46 17.61
N PHE A 201 -12.68 -14.74 17.81
CA PHE A 201 -12.76 -13.61 18.74
C PHE A 201 -14.22 -13.29 19.13
N ILE A 202 -14.41 -12.56 20.23
CA ILE A 202 -15.74 -12.07 20.65
C ILE A 202 -16.21 -10.97 19.70
N THR A 203 -17.46 -11.03 19.26
CA THR A 203 -18.04 -10.08 18.30
C THR A 203 -19.35 -9.48 18.80
N GLU A 204 -19.69 -8.29 18.33
CA GLU A 204 -21.01 -7.67 18.54
C GLU A 204 -22.09 -8.30 17.64
N GLY A 205 -21.68 -8.92 16.53
CA GLY A 205 -22.59 -9.63 15.62
C GLY A 205 -22.04 -9.81 14.21
N VAL A 206 -22.97 -9.96 13.25
CA VAL A 206 -22.68 -10.28 11.83
C VAL A 206 -21.88 -9.18 11.15
N VAL A 207 -22.22 -7.90 11.38
CA VAL A 207 -21.52 -6.76 10.74
C VAL A 207 -20.06 -6.70 11.16
N ALA A 208 -19.78 -6.79 12.47
CA ALA A 208 -18.42 -6.74 12.99
C ALA A 208 -17.60 -7.96 12.56
N CYS A 209 -18.19 -9.15 12.56
CA CYS A 209 -17.55 -10.38 12.11
C CYS A 209 -17.24 -10.33 10.59
N GLY A 210 -18.18 -9.87 9.77
CA GLY A 210 -17.97 -9.67 8.33
C GLY A 210 -16.92 -8.60 8.01
N SER A 211 -16.88 -7.52 8.80
CA SER A 211 -15.84 -6.49 8.66
C SER A 211 -14.45 -7.02 9.01
N ALA A 212 -14.35 -7.87 10.03
CA ALA A 212 -13.10 -8.55 10.35
C ALA A 212 -12.70 -9.54 9.24
N CYS A 213 -13.64 -10.34 8.73
CA CYS A 213 -13.38 -11.26 7.61
C CYS A 213 -12.91 -10.53 6.35
N ALA A 214 -13.48 -9.36 6.05
CA ALA A 214 -13.05 -8.57 4.90
C ALA A 214 -11.60 -8.07 5.01
N LYS A 215 -11.11 -7.89 6.24
CA LYS A 215 -9.74 -7.44 6.55
C LYS A 215 -8.75 -8.59 6.78
N GLU A 216 -9.23 -9.80 7.06
CA GLU A 216 -8.40 -10.96 7.38
C GLU A 216 -7.92 -11.67 6.09
N PRO A 217 -6.59 -11.74 5.84
CA PRO A 217 -6.06 -12.45 4.69
C PRO A 217 -6.49 -13.92 4.67
N GLY A 218 -7.05 -14.36 3.55
CA GLY A 218 -7.53 -15.73 3.38
C GLY A 218 -8.92 -16.00 3.97
N CYS A 219 -9.58 -15.03 4.61
CA CYS A 219 -10.96 -15.23 5.06
C CYS A 219 -11.95 -15.23 3.90
N ARG A 220 -12.81 -16.26 3.88
CA ARG A 220 -13.80 -16.54 2.83
C ARG A 220 -15.22 -16.60 3.36
N SER A 221 -15.39 -17.06 4.59
CA SER A 221 -16.67 -17.12 5.29
C SER A 221 -16.46 -16.98 6.79
N PHE A 222 -17.53 -16.95 7.57
CA PHE A 222 -17.43 -16.96 9.03
C PHE A 222 -18.64 -17.62 9.70
N ASN A 223 -18.41 -18.10 10.92
CA ASN A 223 -19.45 -18.56 11.83
C ASN A 223 -19.70 -17.54 12.93
N ILE A 224 -20.93 -17.50 13.44
CA ILE A 224 -21.28 -16.85 14.71
C ILE A 224 -21.83 -17.89 15.66
N LYS A 225 -21.08 -18.14 16.73
CA LYS A 225 -21.49 -18.99 17.85
C LYS A 225 -21.99 -18.14 19.00
N LYS A 226 -22.76 -18.74 19.90
CA LYS A 226 -23.17 -18.13 21.16
C LYS A 226 -22.67 -18.97 22.32
N THR A 227 -22.04 -18.34 23.30
CA THR A 227 -21.61 -18.97 24.54
C THR A 227 -22.75 -19.07 25.55
N GLU A 228 -22.56 -19.86 26.61
CA GLU A 228 -23.55 -20.02 27.69
C GLU A 228 -23.87 -18.69 28.40
N ASP A 229 -22.88 -17.82 28.57
CA ASP A 229 -23.02 -16.46 29.11
C ASP A 229 -23.60 -15.45 28.09
N GLY A 230 -23.99 -15.92 26.92
CA GLY A 230 -24.73 -15.15 25.92
C GLY A 230 -23.87 -14.27 24.99
N LYS A 231 -22.54 -14.31 25.12
CA LYS A 231 -21.62 -13.61 24.22
C LYS A 231 -21.62 -14.29 22.84
N LYS A 232 -21.36 -13.49 21.80
CA LYS A 232 -21.21 -14.00 20.43
C LYS A 232 -19.73 -14.16 20.11
N ILE A 233 -19.38 -15.29 19.52
CA ILE A 233 -18.03 -15.58 19.03
C ILE A 233 -18.06 -15.61 17.51
N CYS A 234 -17.21 -14.83 16.88
CA CYS A 234 -16.91 -14.87 15.45
C CYS A 234 -15.79 -15.87 15.20
N GLN A 235 -16.02 -16.82 14.31
CA GLN A 235 -14.97 -17.71 13.79
C GLN A 235 -14.79 -17.43 12.29
N LEU A 236 -13.66 -16.87 11.91
CA LEU A 236 -13.31 -16.63 10.51
C LEU A 236 -12.85 -17.93 9.87
N ASN A 237 -13.30 -18.21 8.65
CA ASN A 237 -13.00 -19.43 7.94
C ASN A 237 -12.25 -19.16 6.63
N ASN A 238 -11.34 -20.06 6.24
CA ASN A 238 -10.61 -19.99 4.97
C ASN A 238 -11.27 -20.74 3.79
N SER A 239 -12.48 -21.26 3.97
CA SER A 239 -13.26 -21.96 2.93
C SER A 239 -14.72 -21.50 2.91
N THR A 240 -15.50 -21.98 1.94
CA THR A 240 -16.93 -21.74 1.80
C THR A 240 -17.76 -23.03 1.91
N SER A 241 -19.08 -22.90 2.08
CA SER A 241 -20.02 -24.02 2.15
C SER A 241 -20.11 -24.78 0.82
N SER A 242 -19.84 -24.09 -0.29
CA SER A 242 -19.81 -24.66 -1.63
C SER A 242 -18.51 -25.42 -1.94
N GLU A 243 -17.40 -25.02 -1.32
CA GLU A 243 -16.08 -25.63 -1.51
C GLU A 243 -15.92 -26.89 -0.68
N ASP A 244 -16.33 -26.86 0.59
CA ASP A 244 -16.21 -27.98 1.52
C ASP A 244 -17.57 -28.38 2.08
N LYS A 245 -18.43 -28.90 1.19
CA LYS A 245 -19.82 -29.28 1.51
C LYS A 245 -19.92 -30.26 2.67
N ASP A 246 -18.98 -31.21 2.76
CA ASP A 246 -18.95 -32.20 3.82
C ASP A 246 -18.65 -31.58 5.19
N LYS A 247 -18.05 -30.39 5.24
CA LYS A 247 -17.75 -29.65 6.47
C LYS A 247 -18.84 -28.65 6.85
N PHE A 248 -19.80 -28.39 5.96
CA PHE A 248 -20.96 -27.56 6.25
C PHE A 248 -22.07 -28.39 6.90
N GLN A 249 -22.07 -28.45 8.22
CA GLN A 249 -22.87 -29.41 8.99
C GLN A 249 -23.78 -28.75 10.01
N LYS A 250 -24.86 -29.47 10.37
CA LYS A 250 -25.75 -29.10 11.47
C LYS A 250 -25.04 -29.35 12.81
N THR A 251 -25.22 -28.44 13.76
CA THR A 251 -24.66 -28.51 15.11
C THR A 251 -25.74 -28.63 16.18
N ASP A 252 -25.37 -29.15 17.35
CA ASP A 252 -26.26 -29.22 18.52
C ASP A 252 -26.33 -27.91 19.31
N TYR A 253 -25.48 -26.94 18.95
CA TYR A 253 -25.42 -25.61 19.54
C TYR A 253 -25.82 -24.53 18.52
N PHE A 254 -26.07 -23.31 19.03
CA PHE A 254 -26.36 -22.16 18.18
C PHE A 254 -25.14 -21.83 17.31
N CYS A 255 -25.33 -21.88 16.00
CA CYS A 255 -24.33 -21.45 15.04
C CYS A 255 -24.98 -20.94 13.77
N MET A 256 -24.62 -19.72 13.40
CA MET A 256 -25.01 -19.12 12.12
C MET A 256 -23.79 -19.02 11.22
N TYR A 257 -23.97 -19.35 9.94
CA TYR A 257 -22.93 -19.25 8.93
C TYR A 257 -23.18 -18.07 7.98
N SER A 258 -22.11 -17.44 7.51
CA SER A 258 -22.19 -16.41 6.48
C SER A 258 -20.99 -16.46 5.54
N GLU A 259 -21.24 -16.26 4.25
CA GLU A 259 -20.23 -16.20 3.20
C GLU A 259 -20.55 -15.08 2.21
N VAL A 260 -19.63 -14.78 1.29
CA VAL A 260 -19.88 -13.77 0.25
C VAL A 260 -21.07 -14.20 -0.61
N CYS A 261 -22.03 -13.29 -0.82
CA CYS A 261 -23.21 -13.57 -1.64
C CYS A 261 -22.79 -13.95 -3.06
N LEU A 262 -23.32 -15.06 -3.57
CA LEU A 262 -23.22 -15.41 -4.98
C LEU A 262 -24.15 -14.46 -5.74
N GLY A 263 -23.58 -13.74 -6.72
CA GLY A 263 -24.31 -12.85 -7.64
C GLY A 263 -24.97 -13.61 -8.78
#